data_AF-A0A973XHL3-F1
#
_entry.id   AF-A0A973XHL3-F1
#
_cell.length_a   1.000
_cell.length_b   1.000
_cell.length_c   1.000
_cell.angle_alpha   90.00
_cell.angle_beta   90.00
_cell.angle_gamma   90.00
#
_symmetry.space_group_name_H-M   'P 1'
#
loop_
_entity.id
_entity.type
_entity.pdbx_description
1 polymer ?
#
loop_
_entity_poly.entity_id
_entity_poly.type
_entity_poly.pdbx_seq_one_letter_code
_entity_poly.pdbx_strand_id
1 'polypeptide(L)'
;MSALVATLVGQARTARAQALAGPVPEVDRLAVRIVTDNIVVQFVPGQSLPGLRVERAAGNQSPDRPPRTALAGEWGLAMHAESQRGSEVRHVLVDFGYTPETLLNNLDILKIDPARFDALVLSHGHYDHFGGLTGFLAANKGRLKRRLPFFVGGEDAFCVRTSSIGGQFGALDRQAITDADLALMLTDGPAVVADHAFTTGRIVQRTFEKPLQPTREKVGVTNGFGCFPERVSPAKATGDYVPDDFDHEIATNYVVRDKGLVVLTSCSHRGVLNAVRQAQEASGVSRVHAVIGGFHLVPPLSDVYFRDVVTAFKELDPDFLLPGHCSGDAFYDILRRELPSKVVRSAVGTRFVFGA
;
A
#
# COMPACT_ATOMS: atom_id res chain seq x y z
N MET A 1 6.77 21.62 -46.74
CA MET A 1 6.66 22.22 -45.40
C MET A 1 5.56 21.49 -44.64
N SER A 2 5.91 20.52 -43.80
CA SER A 2 4.99 20.00 -42.79
C SER A 2 5.81 19.86 -41.52
N ALA A 3 5.63 20.84 -40.64
CA ALA A 3 6.38 21.00 -39.42
C ALA A 3 5.92 19.97 -38.37
N LEU A 4 6.90 19.49 -37.61
CA LEU A 4 6.77 18.74 -36.38
C LEU A 4 5.68 19.33 -35.47
N VAL A 5 4.84 18.47 -34.91
CA VAL A 5 4.27 18.66 -33.58
C VAL A 5 4.70 17.46 -32.75
N ALA A 6 5.97 17.46 -32.35
CA ALA A 6 6.42 16.65 -31.23
C ALA A 6 5.93 17.37 -29.97
N THR A 7 4.82 16.91 -29.41
CA THR A 7 4.37 17.31 -28.08
C THR A 7 5.45 16.94 -27.08
N LEU A 8 6.16 17.95 -26.58
CA LEU A 8 7.01 17.89 -25.40
C LEU A 8 6.12 17.54 -24.19
N VAL A 9 5.87 16.26 -23.98
CA VAL A 9 5.45 15.76 -22.68
C VAL A 9 6.59 16.11 -21.74
N GLY A 10 6.35 17.02 -20.80
CA GLY A 10 7.33 17.41 -19.80
C GLY A 10 7.85 16.14 -19.13
N GLN A 11 9.13 15.82 -19.33
CA GLN A 11 9.75 14.70 -18.66
C GLN A 11 9.71 14.99 -17.16
N ALA A 12 8.74 14.42 -16.44
CA ALA A 12 8.94 14.13 -15.04
C ALA A 12 10.30 13.45 -14.95
N ARG A 13 11.25 14.06 -14.23
CA ARG A 13 12.57 13.45 -14.01
C ARG A 13 12.33 12.19 -13.19
N THR A 14 12.07 11.08 -13.87
CA THR A 14 11.95 9.76 -13.26
C THR A 14 13.30 9.45 -12.62
N ALA A 15 13.32 9.43 -11.30
CA ALA A 15 14.49 8.99 -10.57
C ALA A 15 14.31 7.50 -10.29
N ARG A 16 15.39 6.73 -10.46
CA ARG A 16 15.42 5.37 -9.92
C ARG A 16 15.60 5.50 -8.42
N ALA A 17 14.77 4.83 -7.63
CA ALA A 17 14.95 4.82 -6.19
C ALA A 17 16.34 4.26 -5.88
N GLN A 18 17.06 4.88 -4.94
CA GLN A 18 18.37 4.39 -4.57
C GLN A 18 18.22 3.00 -3.92
N ALA A 19 18.84 2.00 -4.52
CA ALA A 19 18.90 0.66 -3.95
C ALA A 19 19.56 0.72 -2.56
N LEU A 20 19.16 -0.18 -1.66
CA LEU A 20 19.80 -0.31 -0.34
C LEU A 20 21.32 -0.42 -0.49
N ALA A 21 22.03 0.58 0.00
CA ALA A 21 23.50 0.63 0.01
C ALA A 21 24.10 0.17 1.36
N GLY A 22 23.25 -0.18 2.33
CA GLY A 22 23.59 -0.53 3.70
C GLY A 22 22.40 -1.14 4.44
N PRO A 23 22.47 -1.33 5.77
CA PRO A 23 21.37 -1.86 6.55
C PRO A 23 20.12 -0.97 6.42
N VAL A 24 18.94 -1.59 6.47
CA VAL A 24 17.67 -0.84 6.49
C VAL A 24 17.57 0.02 7.75
N PRO A 25 16.86 1.16 7.71
CA PRO A 25 16.67 1.98 8.89
C PRO A 25 15.85 1.27 9.97
N GLU A 26 16.26 1.46 11.22
CA GLU A 26 15.50 1.07 12.42
C GLU A 26 14.82 2.31 13.03
N VAL A 27 13.60 2.14 13.54
CA VAL A 27 12.82 3.17 14.24
C VAL A 27 12.50 2.74 15.68
N ASP A 28 12.39 3.70 16.59
CA ASP A 28 12.04 3.45 18.00
C ASP A 28 10.54 3.14 18.15
N ARG A 29 9.72 3.81 17.33
CA ARG A 29 8.26 3.70 17.37
C ARG A 29 7.66 3.79 15.98
N LEU A 30 6.60 3.04 15.75
CA LEU A 30 5.78 3.09 14.55
C LEU A 30 4.30 3.12 14.92
N ALA A 31 3.54 4.01 14.28
CA ALA A 31 2.09 4.01 14.36
C ALA A 31 1.48 3.97 12.96
N VAL A 32 0.71 2.92 12.67
CA VAL A 32 0.05 2.71 11.38
C VAL A 32 -1.45 2.93 11.53
N ARG A 33 -2.00 3.94 10.85
CA ARG A 33 -3.42 4.27 10.80
C ARG A 33 -4.01 3.75 9.50
N ILE A 34 -5.12 3.02 9.60
CA ILE A 34 -5.94 2.65 8.44
C ILE A 34 -6.82 3.85 8.07
N VAL A 35 -6.52 4.49 6.95
CA VAL A 35 -7.21 5.69 6.48
C VAL A 35 -8.42 5.33 5.64
N THR A 36 -8.28 4.34 4.77
CA THR A 36 -9.36 3.80 3.92
C THR A 36 -9.30 2.29 3.98
N ASP A 37 -10.46 1.64 4.11
CA ASP A 37 -10.66 0.19 4.16
C ASP A 37 -12.15 -0.06 3.90
N ASN A 38 -12.55 -1.31 3.65
CA ASN A 38 -13.95 -1.67 3.39
C ASN A 38 -14.81 -1.81 4.65
N ILE A 39 -14.22 -1.66 5.84
CA ILE A 39 -14.90 -1.89 7.12
C ILE A 39 -14.74 -0.68 8.04
N VAL A 40 -15.86 -0.15 8.55
CA VAL A 40 -15.91 0.79 9.67
C VAL A 40 -16.46 0.06 10.90
N VAL A 41 -15.83 0.21 12.06
CA VAL A 41 -16.28 -0.40 13.32
C VAL A 41 -16.48 0.66 14.40
N GLN A 42 -17.70 0.74 14.95
CA GLN A 42 -18.04 1.73 15.97
C GLN A 42 -17.90 1.18 17.41
N PHE A 43 -18.22 -0.10 17.61
CA PHE A 43 -18.36 -0.69 18.94
C PHE A 43 -17.23 -1.66 19.32
N VAL A 44 -16.19 -1.74 18.49
CA VAL A 44 -14.99 -2.51 18.83
C VAL A 44 -14.05 -1.58 19.62
N PRO A 45 -13.75 -1.87 20.89
CA PRO A 45 -12.90 -0.99 21.69
C PRO A 45 -11.44 -1.01 21.25
N GLY A 46 -10.69 -0.01 21.71
CA GLY A 46 -9.23 -0.09 21.71
C GLY A 46 -8.74 -1.20 22.65
N GLN A 47 -7.51 -1.64 22.45
CA GLN A 47 -6.90 -2.69 23.28
C GLN A 47 -5.39 -2.46 23.43
N SER A 48 -4.85 -2.85 24.58
CA SER A 48 -3.40 -2.86 24.83
C SER A 48 -2.95 -4.31 24.95
N LEU A 49 -2.17 -4.76 23.98
CA LEU A 49 -1.55 -6.09 23.92
C LEU A 49 -0.04 -5.94 24.13
N PRO A 50 0.66 -6.98 24.62
CA PRO A 50 2.13 -6.92 24.72
C PRO A 50 2.78 -6.61 23.37
N GLY A 51 3.38 -5.41 23.25
CA GLY A 51 4.03 -4.96 22.01
C GLY A 51 3.12 -4.22 21.00
N LEU A 52 1.81 -4.15 21.24
CA LEU A 52 0.86 -3.46 20.35
C LEU A 52 -0.22 -2.72 21.14
N ARG A 53 -0.33 -1.41 20.94
CA ARG A 53 -1.50 -0.63 21.34
C ARG A 53 -2.41 -0.37 20.14
N VAL A 54 -3.68 -0.72 20.26
CA VAL A 54 -4.72 -0.51 19.25
C VAL A 54 -5.62 0.62 19.69
N GLU A 55 -5.57 1.72 18.95
CA GLU A 55 -6.40 2.91 19.15
C GLU A 55 -7.54 2.90 18.12
N ARG A 56 -8.77 3.16 18.57
CA ARG A 56 -9.95 3.25 17.70
C ARG A 56 -10.39 4.70 17.63
N ALA A 57 -10.45 5.27 16.44
CA ALA A 57 -11.05 6.56 16.24
C ALA A 57 -12.58 6.38 16.22
N ALA A 58 -13.28 6.95 17.19
CA ALA A 58 -14.68 7.28 17.00
C ALA A 58 -14.74 8.50 16.05
N GLY A 59 -15.85 8.64 15.30
CA GLY A 59 -16.06 9.77 14.39
C GLY A 59 -16.09 11.14 15.10
N ASN A 60 -16.71 12.14 14.46
CA ASN A 60 -16.71 13.55 14.88
C ASN A 60 -16.69 13.78 16.41
N GLN A 61 -15.64 14.42 16.90
CA GLN A 61 -15.43 14.78 18.30
C GLN A 61 -15.80 16.24 18.61
N SER A 62 -16.39 16.98 17.66
CA SER A 62 -16.79 18.37 17.86
C SER A 62 -17.94 18.44 18.89
N PRO A 63 -17.76 19.15 20.02
CA PRO A 63 -18.79 19.22 21.07
C PRO A 63 -20.02 20.04 20.68
N ASP A 64 -19.86 21.04 19.81
CA ASP A 64 -20.88 22.10 19.64
C ASP A 64 -21.58 22.08 18.27
N ARG A 65 -21.38 21.04 17.45
CA ARG A 65 -21.96 20.97 16.09
C ARG A 65 -22.39 19.55 15.74
N PRO A 66 -23.55 19.37 15.07
CA PRO A 66 -23.94 18.07 14.55
C PRO A 66 -22.83 17.47 13.68
N PRO A 67 -22.56 16.15 13.78
CA PRO A 67 -21.65 15.49 12.86
C PRO A 67 -22.16 15.65 11.44
N ARG A 68 -21.42 16.41 10.62
CA ARG A 68 -21.68 16.56 9.18
C ARG A 68 -20.87 15.57 8.34
N THR A 69 -19.93 14.88 8.97
CA THR A 69 -19.06 13.87 8.37
C THR A 69 -18.86 12.72 9.34
N ALA A 70 -18.61 11.54 8.79
CA ALA A 70 -18.25 10.32 9.52
C ALA A 70 -17.12 9.62 8.77
N LEU A 71 -16.38 8.75 9.45
CA LEU A 71 -15.41 7.88 8.77
C LEU A 71 -16.16 7.04 7.73
N ALA A 72 -15.69 7.09 6.50
CA ALA A 72 -16.27 6.37 5.37
C ALA A 72 -15.43 5.14 5.05
N GLY A 73 -16.09 4.01 4.83
CA GLY A 73 -15.47 2.81 4.26
C GLY A 73 -15.79 2.70 2.78
N GLU A 74 -14.86 2.14 2.01
CA GLU A 74 -15.04 1.81 0.59
C GLU A 74 -14.18 0.61 0.22
N TRP A 75 -14.47 -0.04 -0.93
CA TRP A 75 -13.56 -1.03 -1.46
C TRP A 75 -12.29 -0.34 -1.99
N GLY A 76 -11.28 -0.30 -1.13
CA GLY A 76 -9.96 0.27 -1.40
C GLY A 76 -9.13 0.29 -0.12
N LEU A 77 -7.86 0.66 -0.23
CA LEU A 77 -6.97 0.75 0.92
C LEU A 77 -6.14 2.02 0.87
N ALA A 78 -5.97 2.64 2.04
CA ALA A 78 -4.96 3.66 2.28
C ALA A 78 -4.48 3.55 3.72
N MET A 79 -3.17 3.60 3.94
CA MET A 79 -2.55 3.49 5.26
C MET A 79 -1.60 4.66 5.48
N HIS A 80 -1.69 5.31 6.64
CA HIS A 80 -0.77 6.35 7.07
C HIS A 80 0.16 5.80 8.15
N ALA A 81 1.45 5.85 7.91
CA ALA A 81 2.48 5.47 8.87
C ALA A 81 3.16 6.72 9.43
N GLU A 82 3.17 6.83 10.76
CA GLU A 82 3.97 7.79 11.52
C GLU A 82 5.06 7.03 12.27
N SER A 83 6.32 7.31 11.97
CA SER A 83 7.46 6.65 12.60
C SER A 83 8.36 7.65 13.32
N GLN A 84 9.04 7.20 14.37
CA GLN A 84 9.93 8.02 15.17
C GLN A 84 11.29 7.36 15.36
N ARG A 85 12.37 8.14 15.19
CA ARG A 85 13.75 7.75 15.51
C ARG A 85 14.43 8.92 16.21
N GLY A 86 14.72 8.77 17.50
CA GLY A 86 15.12 9.86 18.38
C GLY A 86 14.06 10.97 18.39
N SER A 87 14.45 12.18 18.00
CA SER A 87 13.55 13.32 17.84
C SER A 87 12.95 13.44 16.43
N GLU A 88 13.41 12.63 15.46
CA GLU A 88 12.89 12.66 14.09
C GLU A 88 11.54 11.96 14.01
N VAL A 89 10.56 12.60 13.38
CA VAL A 89 9.28 11.99 13.01
C VAL A 89 9.15 12.03 11.49
N ARG A 90 8.67 10.93 10.91
CA ARG A 90 8.39 10.82 9.48
C ARG A 90 6.98 10.32 9.23
N HIS A 91 6.34 10.83 8.18
CA HIS A 91 5.00 10.45 7.76
C HIS A 91 5.00 9.90 6.34
N VAL A 92 4.46 8.69 6.17
CA VAL A 92 4.32 8.04 4.87
C VAL A 92 2.86 7.70 4.63
N LEU A 93 2.33 8.06 3.47
CA LEU A 93 1.03 7.58 3.00
C LEU A 93 1.25 6.45 1.99
N VAL A 94 0.66 5.28 2.24
CA VAL A 94 0.70 4.10 1.40
C VAL A 94 -0.70 3.89 0.81
N ASP A 95 -0.79 3.89 -0.52
CA ASP A 95 -2.03 3.87 -1.30
C ASP A 95 -3.01 5.02 -1.02
N PHE A 96 -4.08 5.07 -1.80
CA PHE A 96 -4.97 6.22 -1.94
C PHE A 96 -6.46 5.87 -2.01
N GLY A 97 -6.81 4.61 -1.75
CA GLY A 97 -8.21 4.15 -1.86
C GLY A 97 -8.77 4.26 -3.29
N TYR A 98 -10.09 4.13 -3.38
CA TYR A 98 -10.84 4.14 -4.63
C TYR A 98 -11.27 5.56 -5.03
N THR A 99 -11.68 6.38 -4.06
CA THR A 99 -12.22 7.72 -4.33
C THR A 99 -11.49 8.82 -3.55
N PRO A 100 -11.29 10.00 -4.16
CA PRO A 100 -10.70 11.13 -3.44
C PRO A 100 -11.62 11.63 -2.32
N GLU A 101 -12.94 11.49 -2.46
CA GLU A 101 -13.93 11.88 -1.47
C GLU A 101 -13.72 11.13 -0.14
N THR A 102 -13.63 9.79 -0.19
CA THR A 102 -13.39 8.96 1.00
C THR A 102 -12.03 9.28 1.61
N LEU A 103 -10.97 9.32 0.79
CA LEU A 103 -9.61 9.57 1.28
C LEU A 103 -9.52 10.93 1.98
N LEU A 104 -9.96 12.02 1.33
CA LEU A 104 -9.86 13.38 1.87
C LEU A 104 -10.74 13.56 3.12
N ASN A 105 -11.96 13.00 3.12
CA ASN A 105 -12.83 13.01 4.29
C ASN A 105 -12.17 12.33 5.49
N ASN A 106 -11.61 11.14 5.29
CA ASN A 106 -11.00 10.39 6.39
C ASN A 106 -9.71 11.04 6.89
N LEU A 107 -8.87 11.60 6.01
CA LEU A 107 -7.68 12.37 6.41
C LEU A 107 -8.05 13.57 7.31
N ASP A 108 -9.11 14.32 6.97
CA ASP A 108 -9.57 15.45 7.79
C ASP A 108 -10.11 14.99 9.15
N ILE A 109 -10.97 13.98 9.20
CA ILE A 109 -11.52 13.45 10.46
C ILE A 109 -10.40 12.93 11.36
N LEU A 110 -9.42 12.23 10.79
CA LEU A 110 -8.29 11.64 11.51
C LEU A 110 -7.17 12.65 11.83
N LYS A 111 -7.33 13.90 11.39
CA LYS A 111 -6.36 15.00 11.58
C LYS A 111 -4.96 14.66 11.06
N ILE A 112 -4.91 14.00 9.92
CA ILE A 112 -3.67 13.70 9.20
C ILE A 112 -3.45 14.83 8.20
N ASP A 113 -2.39 15.63 8.42
CA ASP A 113 -2.06 16.76 7.55
C ASP A 113 -1.14 16.33 6.39
N PRO A 114 -1.60 16.42 5.13
CA PRO A 114 -0.78 16.05 3.97
C PRO A 114 0.50 16.86 3.82
N ALA A 115 0.59 18.08 4.37
CA ALA A 115 1.81 18.89 4.32
C ALA A 115 2.97 18.26 5.13
N ARG A 116 2.66 17.33 6.04
CA ARG A 116 3.66 16.63 6.87
C ARG A 116 4.26 15.42 6.18
N PHE A 117 3.68 14.93 5.08
CA PHE A 117 4.17 13.73 4.40
C PHE A 117 5.62 13.90 3.92
N ASP A 118 6.42 12.87 4.16
CA ASP A 118 7.83 12.75 3.76
C ASP A 118 8.01 11.82 2.56
N ALA A 119 7.05 10.91 2.34
CA ALA A 119 6.96 10.10 1.15
C ALA A 119 5.52 9.65 0.90
N LEU A 120 5.24 9.34 -0.35
CA LEU A 120 4.06 8.64 -0.82
C LEU A 120 4.51 7.30 -1.39
N VAL A 121 3.72 6.24 -1.21
CA VAL A 121 3.99 4.92 -1.81
C VAL A 121 2.71 4.40 -2.44
N LEU A 122 2.81 3.90 -3.66
CA LEU A 122 1.76 3.08 -4.27
C LEU A 122 2.24 1.64 -4.31
N SER A 123 1.48 0.75 -3.67
CA SER A 123 1.77 -0.67 -3.60
C SER A 123 1.70 -1.34 -4.97
N HIS A 124 0.64 -1.08 -5.74
CA HIS A 124 0.45 -1.62 -7.08
C HIS A 124 -0.56 -0.82 -7.91
N GLY A 125 -0.68 -1.16 -9.20
CA GLY A 125 -1.40 -0.38 -10.20
C GLY A 125 -2.90 -0.68 -10.31
N HIS A 126 -3.59 -1.02 -9.23
CA HIS A 126 -5.04 -1.23 -9.21
C HIS A 126 -5.83 -0.02 -8.73
N TYR A 127 -7.01 0.18 -9.30
CA TYR A 127 -7.79 1.41 -9.12
C TYR A 127 -8.22 1.65 -7.68
N ASP A 128 -8.51 0.61 -6.92
CA ASP A 128 -8.88 0.68 -5.51
C ASP A 128 -7.70 1.05 -4.58
N HIS A 129 -6.50 1.19 -5.14
CA HIS A 129 -5.29 1.65 -4.45
C HIS A 129 -4.78 3.01 -4.95
N PHE A 130 -5.08 3.42 -6.19
CA PHE A 130 -4.67 4.74 -6.70
C PHE A 130 -5.83 5.67 -7.05
N GLY A 131 -7.08 5.23 -7.03
CA GLY A 131 -8.23 5.96 -7.55
C GLY A 131 -8.43 7.31 -6.87
N GLY A 132 -8.12 7.41 -5.57
CA GLY A 132 -8.15 8.67 -4.84
C GLY A 132 -6.97 9.63 -5.10
N LEU A 133 -5.91 9.19 -5.80
CA LEU A 133 -4.65 9.94 -5.95
C LEU A 133 -4.84 11.28 -6.64
N THR A 134 -5.51 11.33 -7.80
CA THR A 134 -5.59 12.55 -8.61
C THR A 134 -6.37 13.67 -7.89
N GLY A 135 -7.51 13.32 -7.28
CA GLY A 135 -8.28 14.26 -6.46
C GLY A 135 -7.53 14.66 -5.19
N PHE A 136 -6.78 13.75 -4.56
CA PHE A 136 -5.90 14.07 -3.44
C PHE A 136 -4.82 15.09 -3.83
N LEU A 137 -4.14 14.89 -4.96
CA LEU A 137 -3.11 15.81 -5.46
C LEU A 137 -3.70 17.18 -5.80
N ALA A 138 -4.87 17.21 -6.46
CA ALA A 138 -5.56 18.45 -6.78
C ALA A 138 -5.96 19.24 -5.51
N ALA A 139 -6.54 18.57 -4.51
CA ALA A 139 -6.95 19.19 -3.24
C ALA A 139 -5.78 19.69 -2.38
N ASN A 140 -4.57 19.15 -2.59
CA ASN A 140 -3.37 19.50 -1.84
C ASN A 140 -2.31 20.23 -2.69
N LYS A 141 -2.70 20.75 -3.86
CA LYS A 141 -1.79 21.50 -4.74
C LYS A 141 -1.15 22.67 -3.99
N GLY A 142 0.18 22.71 -3.99
CA GLY A 142 0.98 23.71 -3.28
C GLY A 142 1.11 23.52 -1.76
N ARG A 143 0.44 22.50 -1.17
CA ARG A 143 0.58 22.14 0.25
C ARG A 143 1.59 21.03 0.49
N LEU A 144 1.77 20.13 -0.47
CA LEU A 144 2.74 19.04 -0.39
C LEU A 144 4.17 19.60 -0.46
N LYS A 145 5.12 18.91 0.18
CA LYS A 145 6.54 19.26 0.09
C LYS A 145 7.00 19.23 -1.37
N ARG A 146 7.84 20.18 -1.77
CA ARG A 146 8.43 20.20 -3.12
C ARG A 146 9.20 18.91 -3.37
N ARG A 147 9.02 18.29 -4.54
CA ARG A 147 9.68 17.04 -4.91
C ARG A 147 9.46 15.92 -3.90
N LEU A 148 8.29 15.87 -3.27
CA LEU A 148 7.90 14.78 -2.37
C LEU A 148 8.11 13.43 -3.09
N PRO A 149 8.92 12.52 -2.54
CA PRO A 149 9.15 11.20 -3.15
C PRO A 149 7.85 10.41 -3.27
N PHE A 150 7.59 9.88 -4.46
CA PHE A 150 6.47 8.98 -4.72
C PHE A 150 6.98 7.66 -5.28
N PHE A 151 6.93 6.61 -4.46
CA PHE A 151 7.46 5.30 -4.78
C PHE A 151 6.42 4.44 -5.49
N VAL A 152 6.84 3.82 -6.60
CA VAL A 152 6.02 2.91 -7.42
C VAL A 152 6.93 1.74 -7.85
N GLY A 153 6.43 0.51 -7.79
CA GLY A 153 7.27 -0.68 -7.99
C GLY A 153 7.85 -0.87 -9.39
N GLY A 154 7.17 -0.36 -10.42
CA GLY A 154 7.60 -0.55 -11.80
C GLY A 154 6.84 0.34 -12.76
N GLU A 155 7.35 0.43 -13.98
CA GLU A 155 6.66 1.14 -15.07
C GLU A 155 5.31 0.48 -15.42
N ASP A 156 5.20 -0.83 -15.26
CA ASP A 156 3.98 -1.58 -15.53
C ASP A 156 2.81 -1.19 -14.61
N ALA A 157 3.07 -0.58 -13.44
CA ALA A 157 2.01 0.03 -12.62
C ALA A 157 1.20 1.09 -13.40
N PHE A 158 1.80 1.73 -14.42
CA PHE A 158 1.13 2.71 -15.27
C PHE A 158 0.34 2.09 -16.43
N CYS A 159 0.50 0.80 -16.72
CA CYS A 159 -0.22 0.15 -17.82
C CYS A 159 -1.73 0.24 -17.62
N VAL A 160 -2.47 0.33 -18.73
CA VAL A 160 -3.94 0.32 -18.70
C VAL A 160 -4.40 -1.07 -18.29
N ARG A 161 -5.28 -1.15 -17.29
CA ARG A 161 -5.84 -2.41 -16.82
C ARG A 161 -7.30 -2.58 -17.21
N THR A 162 -7.72 -3.84 -17.31
CA THR A 162 -9.12 -4.25 -17.39
C THR A 162 -9.40 -5.31 -16.35
N SER A 163 -10.60 -5.30 -15.80
CA SER A 163 -11.05 -6.36 -14.89
C SER A 163 -11.38 -7.64 -15.66
N SER A 164 -11.15 -8.79 -15.04
CA SER A 164 -11.50 -10.11 -15.56
C SER A 164 -12.99 -10.30 -15.83
N ILE A 165 -13.87 -9.54 -15.15
CA ILE A 165 -15.32 -9.52 -15.39
C ILE A 165 -15.75 -8.48 -16.45
N GLY A 166 -14.79 -7.85 -17.13
CA GLY A 166 -15.02 -6.80 -18.11
C GLY A 166 -14.94 -5.39 -17.52
N GLY A 167 -14.72 -4.40 -18.39
CA GLY A 167 -14.57 -3.00 -18.01
C GLY A 167 -13.11 -2.56 -17.83
N GLN A 168 -12.90 -1.26 -18.04
CA GLN A 168 -11.61 -0.60 -17.86
C GLN A 168 -11.39 -0.36 -16.35
N PHE A 169 -10.19 -0.65 -15.84
CA PHE A 169 -9.83 -0.61 -14.41
C PHE A 169 -8.75 0.44 -14.09
N GLY A 170 -8.82 1.57 -14.79
CA GLY A 170 -7.91 2.70 -14.75
C GLY A 170 -6.48 2.47 -15.24
N ALA A 171 -5.71 3.55 -15.14
CA ALA A 171 -4.27 3.64 -15.27
C ALA A 171 -3.83 4.86 -14.45
N LEU A 172 -2.60 4.85 -13.93
CA LEU A 172 -2.06 5.98 -13.19
C LEU A 172 -1.92 7.22 -14.08
N ASP A 173 -2.33 8.37 -13.56
CA ASP A 173 -2.18 9.66 -14.23
C ASP A 173 -0.78 10.24 -13.98
N ARG A 174 0.12 10.00 -14.94
CA ARG A 174 1.48 10.54 -14.91
C ARG A 174 1.52 12.06 -14.98
N GLN A 175 0.54 12.70 -15.64
CA GLN A 175 0.50 14.15 -15.73
C GLN A 175 0.13 14.75 -14.38
N ALA A 176 -0.86 14.19 -13.67
CA ALA A 176 -1.23 14.64 -12.32
C ALA A 176 -0.05 14.53 -11.33
N ILE A 177 0.75 13.46 -11.41
CA ILE A 177 1.98 13.28 -10.61
C ILE A 177 3.00 14.39 -10.92
N THR A 178 3.16 14.72 -12.21
CA THR A 178 4.09 15.76 -12.68
C THR A 178 3.64 17.15 -12.24
N ASP A 179 2.35 17.47 -12.40
CA ASP A 179 1.75 18.76 -12.05
C ASP A 179 1.76 19.02 -10.54
N ALA A 180 1.79 17.96 -9.74
CA ALA A 180 1.93 18.02 -8.30
C ALA A 180 3.39 18.16 -7.81
N ASP A 181 4.37 18.25 -8.71
CA ASP A 181 5.81 18.34 -8.40
C ASP A 181 6.30 17.17 -7.51
N LEU A 182 5.78 15.96 -7.75
CA LEU A 182 6.25 14.75 -7.10
C LEU A 182 7.54 14.24 -7.76
N ALA A 183 8.45 13.70 -6.94
CA ALA A 183 9.61 12.98 -7.45
C ALA A 183 9.24 11.50 -7.60
N LEU A 184 8.89 11.08 -8.82
CA LEU A 184 8.58 9.68 -9.11
C LEU A 184 9.82 8.79 -8.94
N MET A 185 9.73 7.84 -8.01
CA MET A 185 10.77 6.88 -7.63
C MET A 185 10.34 5.48 -8.07
N LEU A 186 10.90 4.96 -9.17
CA LEU A 186 10.66 3.57 -9.57
C LEU A 186 11.55 2.62 -8.75
N THR A 187 10.96 1.58 -8.14
CA THR A 187 11.65 0.67 -7.21
C THR A 187 11.74 -0.77 -7.71
N ASP A 188 12.67 -1.05 -8.62
CA ASP A 188 12.90 -2.43 -9.07
C ASP A 188 13.45 -3.34 -7.94
N GLY A 189 14.13 -2.75 -6.96
CA GLY A 189 14.66 -3.44 -5.78
C GLY A 189 14.34 -2.68 -4.49
N PRO A 190 14.72 -3.23 -3.33
CA PRO A 190 14.51 -2.58 -2.06
C PRO A 190 15.11 -1.18 -2.02
N ALA A 191 14.34 -0.21 -1.52
CA ALA A 191 14.75 1.19 -1.45
C ALA A 191 14.29 1.84 -0.14
N VAL A 192 15.11 2.74 0.41
CA VAL A 192 14.77 3.49 1.62
C VAL A 192 13.65 4.49 1.32
N VAL A 193 12.68 4.57 2.22
CA VAL A 193 11.53 5.48 2.17
C VAL A 193 11.57 6.40 3.39
N ALA A 194 11.67 7.71 3.14
CA ALA A 194 11.69 8.76 4.17
C ALA A 194 12.72 8.52 5.31
N ASP A 195 13.87 7.90 5.01
CA ASP A 195 14.95 7.55 5.94
C ASP A 195 14.57 6.61 7.10
N HIS A 196 13.31 6.17 7.19
CA HIS A 196 12.73 5.43 8.33
C HIS A 196 12.12 4.09 7.92
N ALA A 197 11.76 3.93 6.65
CA ALA A 197 11.13 2.74 6.09
C ALA A 197 11.93 2.22 4.89
N PHE A 198 11.49 1.11 4.33
CA PHE A 198 11.98 0.62 3.04
C PHE A 198 10.88 -0.12 2.27
N THR A 199 10.92 -0.06 0.95
CA THR A 199 10.10 -0.93 0.09
C THR A 199 10.78 -2.28 -0.11
N THR A 200 10.03 -3.32 -0.42
CA THR A 200 10.58 -4.63 -0.82
C THR A 200 11.29 -4.60 -2.17
N GLY A 201 11.03 -3.58 -3.01
CA GLY A 201 11.14 -3.75 -4.46
C GLY A 201 10.21 -4.86 -4.96
N ARG A 202 10.46 -5.34 -6.18
CA ARG A 202 9.63 -6.41 -6.77
C ARG A 202 9.62 -7.63 -5.87
N ILE A 203 8.43 -8.09 -5.53
CA ILE A 203 8.24 -9.25 -4.65
C ILE A 203 8.41 -10.52 -5.48
N VAL A 204 9.39 -11.37 -5.17
CA VAL A 204 9.56 -12.66 -5.87
C VAL A 204 8.62 -13.74 -5.30
N GLN A 205 7.87 -14.41 -6.19
CA GLN A 205 7.06 -15.58 -5.86
C GLN A 205 7.93 -16.82 -5.63
N ARG A 206 8.12 -17.21 -4.37
CA ARG A 206 8.96 -18.34 -3.94
C ARG A 206 8.25 -19.31 -2.98
N THR A 207 7.07 -18.94 -2.50
CA THR A 207 6.19 -19.80 -1.70
C THR A 207 5.21 -20.55 -2.60
N PHE A 208 4.35 -21.38 -1.99
CA PHE A 208 3.25 -22.04 -2.68
C PHE A 208 2.13 -21.06 -3.10
N GLU A 209 2.21 -19.79 -2.69
CA GLU A 209 1.11 -18.85 -2.86
C GLU A 209 0.84 -18.54 -4.34
N LYS A 210 -0.44 -18.61 -4.70
CA LYS A 210 -0.97 -18.23 -6.02
C LYS A 210 -2.29 -17.48 -5.83
N PRO A 211 -2.26 -16.26 -5.27
CA PRO A 211 -3.46 -15.45 -5.13
C PRO A 211 -4.11 -15.19 -6.49
N LEU A 212 -5.39 -14.82 -6.47
CA LEU A 212 -6.10 -14.45 -7.69
C LEU A 212 -5.40 -13.25 -8.36
N GLN A 213 -5.33 -13.30 -9.69
CA GLN A 213 -4.89 -12.20 -10.54
C GLN A 213 -6.12 -11.71 -11.33
N PRO A 214 -6.90 -10.76 -10.78
CA PRO A 214 -8.22 -10.45 -11.30
C PRO A 214 -8.20 -9.51 -12.51
N THR A 215 -7.02 -9.13 -13.01
CA THR A 215 -6.84 -8.11 -14.04
C THR A 215 -6.01 -8.61 -15.22
N ARG A 216 -6.17 -7.90 -16.33
CA ARG A 216 -5.26 -7.94 -17.47
C ARG A 216 -4.71 -6.55 -17.70
N GLU A 217 -3.48 -6.47 -18.19
CA GLU A 217 -2.83 -5.19 -18.51
C GLU A 217 -2.48 -5.10 -19.99
N LYS A 218 -2.43 -3.88 -20.52
CA LYS A 218 -2.00 -3.61 -21.89
C LYS A 218 -0.83 -2.66 -21.89
N VAL A 219 0.27 -3.08 -22.53
CA VAL A 219 1.46 -2.26 -22.73
C VAL A 219 1.20 -1.22 -23.82
N GLY A 220 1.61 0.02 -23.56
CA GLY A 220 1.48 1.16 -24.46
C GLY A 220 0.67 2.30 -23.87
N VAL A 221 0.68 3.43 -24.58
CA VAL A 221 -0.03 4.65 -24.20
C VAL A 221 -1.28 4.81 -25.06
N THR A 222 -2.44 4.94 -24.42
CA THR A 222 -3.74 5.21 -25.04
C THR A 222 -4.36 6.44 -24.40
N ASN A 223 -4.70 7.47 -25.20
CA ASN A 223 -5.30 8.72 -24.71
C ASN A 223 -4.50 9.41 -23.59
N GLY A 224 -3.17 9.34 -23.63
CA GLY A 224 -2.29 9.94 -22.62
C GLY A 224 -2.07 9.09 -21.36
N PHE A 225 -2.74 7.94 -21.24
CA PHE A 225 -2.60 7.01 -20.12
C PHE A 225 -1.92 5.72 -20.56
N GLY A 226 -1.14 5.11 -19.67
CA GLY A 226 -0.45 3.85 -19.95
C GLY A 226 1.02 3.87 -19.59
N CYS A 227 1.66 2.75 -19.87
CA CYS A 227 3.06 2.50 -19.62
C CYS A 227 3.89 2.61 -20.91
N PHE A 228 5.16 2.97 -20.77
CA PHE A 228 6.11 3.07 -21.86
C PHE A 228 6.67 1.70 -22.26
N PRO A 229 6.44 1.21 -23.50
CA PRO A 229 6.86 -0.13 -23.94
C PRO A 229 8.35 -0.42 -23.74
N GLU A 230 9.21 0.58 -23.89
CA GLU A 230 10.66 0.45 -23.75
C GLU A 230 11.15 0.30 -22.30
N ARG A 231 10.25 0.46 -21.32
CA ARG A 231 10.53 0.38 -19.87
C ARG A 231 9.83 -0.79 -19.19
N VAL A 232 9.14 -1.64 -19.96
CA VAL A 232 8.53 -2.88 -19.49
C VAL A 232 9.19 -4.08 -20.15
N SER A 233 9.01 -5.27 -19.59
CA SER A 233 9.55 -6.50 -20.17
C SER A 233 9.03 -6.69 -21.60
N PRO A 234 9.90 -7.00 -22.59
CA PRO A 234 9.47 -7.28 -23.96
C PRO A 234 8.45 -8.42 -24.05
N ALA A 235 8.46 -9.36 -23.10
CA ALA A 235 7.48 -10.44 -23.03
C ALA A 235 6.03 -9.96 -22.82
N LYS A 236 5.85 -8.79 -22.21
CA LYS A 236 4.53 -8.16 -21.99
C LYS A 236 4.07 -7.31 -23.19
N ALA A 237 4.99 -6.88 -24.05
CA ALA A 237 4.72 -5.95 -25.15
C ALA A 237 4.12 -6.64 -26.39
N THR A 238 3.03 -7.38 -26.21
CA THR A 238 2.37 -8.15 -27.28
C THR A 238 1.48 -7.31 -28.19
N GLY A 239 1.15 -6.07 -27.79
CA GLY A 239 0.17 -5.20 -28.45
C GLY A 239 -1.28 -5.44 -28.01
N ASP A 240 -1.53 -6.48 -27.23
CA ASP A 240 -2.83 -6.85 -26.66
C ASP A 240 -2.81 -6.88 -25.13
N TYR A 241 -3.98 -7.11 -24.53
CA TYR A 241 -4.07 -7.35 -23.10
C TYR A 241 -3.43 -8.68 -22.74
N VAL A 242 -2.54 -8.69 -21.76
CA VAL A 242 -1.92 -9.90 -21.19
C VAL A 242 -2.39 -10.08 -19.74
N PRO A 243 -2.32 -11.30 -19.16
CA PRO A 243 -2.53 -11.47 -17.73
C PRO A 243 -1.62 -10.51 -16.93
N ASP A 244 -2.20 -9.85 -15.93
CA ASP A 244 -1.45 -8.98 -15.03
C ASP A 244 -0.69 -9.84 -14.01
N ASP A 245 0.65 -9.84 -14.09
CA ASP A 245 1.51 -10.66 -13.24
C ASP A 245 1.93 -9.98 -11.93
N PHE A 246 1.54 -8.71 -11.75
CA PHE A 246 1.84 -7.88 -10.58
C PHE A 246 3.35 -7.72 -10.30
N ASP A 247 4.20 -7.73 -11.32
CA ASP A 247 5.64 -7.53 -11.14
C ASP A 247 5.99 -6.18 -10.50
N HIS A 248 5.14 -5.17 -10.69
CA HIS A 248 5.21 -3.86 -10.03
C HIS A 248 4.74 -3.84 -8.56
N GLU A 249 4.26 -4.94 -7.99
CA GLU A 249 3.78 -4.92 -6.60
C GLU A 249 4.95 -4.80 -5.60
N ILE A 250 4.79 -3.88 -4.64
CA ILE A 250 5.72 -3.62 -3.55
C ILE A 250 5.01 -3.54 -2.20
N ALA A 251 5.70 -3.96 -1.14
CA ALA A 251 5.27 -3.74 0.24
C ALA A 251 6.14 -2.67 0.91
N THR A 252 5.57 -1.92 1.85
CA THR A 252 6.28 -0.92 2.68
C THR A 252 6.58 -1.52 4.04
N ASN A 253 7.81 -1.39 4.53
CA ASN A 253 8.28 -2.10 5.71
C ASN A 253 9.04 -1.20 6.67
N TYR A 254 9.00 -1.55 7.94
CA TYR A 254 9.73 -0.89 9.02
C TYR A 254 10.40 -1.95 9.90
N VAL A 255 11.60 -1.65 10.40
CA VAL A 255 12.20 -2.39 11.52
C VAL A 255 11.97 -1.57 12.79
N VAL A 256 11.17 -2.09 13.71
CA VAL A 256 10.91 -1.45 15.00
C VAL A 256 11.86 -2.05 16.04
N ARG A 257 12.63 -1.20 16.72
CA ARG A 257 13.63 -1.61 17.73
C ARG A 257 13.01 -2.57 18.74
N ASP A 258 13.72 -3.65 19.05
CA ASP A 258 13.33 -4.71 19.99
C ASP A 258 12.04 -5.49 19.64
N LYS A 259 11.39 -5.18 18.51
CA LYS A 259 10.16 -5.85 18.03
C LYS A 259 10.38 -6.63 16.75
N GLY A 260 11.13 -6.08 15.78
CA GLY A 260 11.37 -6.69 14.48
C GLY A 260 10.54 -6.05 13.36
N LEU A 261 10.26 -6.81 12.30
CA LEU A 261 9.62 -6.30 11.09
C LEU A 261 8.14 -6.01 11.27
N VAL A 262 7.71 -4.84 10.79
CA VAL A 262 6.30 -4.52 10.51
C VAL A 262 6.16 -4.37 8.99
N VAL A 263 5.38 -5.27 8.38
CA VAL A 263 5.17 -5.38 6.93
C VAL A 263 3.80 -4.86 6.55
N LEU A 264 3.74 -3.87 5.65
CA LEU A 264 2.50 -3.31 5.09
C LEU A 264 2.33 -3.81 3.65
N THR A 265 1.48 -4.82 3.47
CA THR A 265 1.43 -5.66 2.24
C THR A 265 0.30 -5.32 1.28
N SER A 266 -0.45 -4.24 1.55
CA SER A 266 -1.54 -3.72 0.72
C SER A 266 -2.58 -4.73 0.20
N CYS A 267 -2.39 -5.42 -0.94
CA CYS A 267 -3.28 -6.49 -1.37
C CYS A 267 -2.58 -7.85 -1.54
N SER A 268 -1.27 -7.90 -1.79
CA SER A 268 -0.48 -9.15 -1.82
C SER A 268 -0.82 -10.08 -2.99
N HIS A 269 -0.99 -9.55 -4.20
CA HIS A 269 -1.23 -10.36 -5.42
C HIS A 269 -0.08 -11.32 -5.74
N ARG A 270 1.13 -11.00 -5.28
CA ARG A 270 2.33 -11.85 -5.33
C ARG A 270 2.43 -12.81 -4.14
N GLY A 271 1.47 -12.83 -3.22
CA GLY A 271 1.44 -13.66 -2.02
C GLY A 271 1.97 -12.92 -0.79
N VAL A 272 1.23 -12.99 0.33
CA VAL A 272 1.57 -12.28 1.57
C VAL A 272 2.82 -12.87 2.22
N LEU A 273 2.98 -14.20 2.19
CA LEU A 273 4.21 -14.83 2.70
C LEU A 273 5.40 -14.46 1.82
N ASN A 274 5.24 -14.36 0.49
CA ASN A 274 6.29 -13.86 -0.40
C ASN A 274 6.70 -12.42 -0.05
N ALA A 275 5.75 -11.53 0.19
CA ALA A 275 6.02 -10.15 0.61
C ALA A 275 6.82 -10.12 1.92
N VAL A 276 6.43 -10.93 2.92
CA VAL A 276 7.16 -11.04 4.20
C VAL A 276 8.56 -11.61 4.00
N ARG A 277 8.73 -12.68 3.21
CA ARG A 277 10.05 -13.25 2.92
C ARG A 277 10.95 -12.26 2.20
N GLN A 278 10.40 -11.48 1.26
CA GLN A 278 11.13 -10.41 0.57
C GLN A 278 11.58 -9.31 1.55
N ALA A 279 10.73 -8.94 2.51
CA ALA A 279 11.08 -7.98 3.55
C ALA A 279 12.16 -8.50 4.51
N GLN A 280 12.08 -9.78 4.91
CA GLN A 280 13.13 -10.44 5.71
C GLN A 280 14.46 -10.46 4.98
N GLU A 281 14.47 -10.83 3.69
CA GLU A 281 15.67 -10.85 2.86
C GLU A 281 16.27 -9.45 2.71
N ALA A 282 15.46 -8.44 2.39
CA ALA A 282 15.92 -7.07 2.19
C ALA A 282 16.47 -6.42 3.47
N SER A 283 15.94 -6.80 4.63
CA SER A 283 16.35 -6.22 5.93
C SER A 283 17.42 -7.01 6.67
N GLY A 284 17.56 -8.31 6.38
CA GLY A 284 18.30 -9.25 7.22
C GLY A 284 17.63 -9.56 8.57
N VAL A 285 16.41 -9.07 8.82
CA VAL A 285 15.67 -9.27 10.07
C VAL A 285 14.74 -10.47 9.93
N SER A 286 14.95 -11.52 10.72
CA SER A 286 14.10 -12.71 10.68
C SER A 286 12.80 -12.57 11.49
N ARG A 287 12.81 -11.83 12.60
CA ARG A 287 11.63 -11.67 13.45
C ARG A 287 10.58 -10.78 12.79
N VAL A 288 9.37 -11.32 12.63
CA VAL A 288 8.21 -10.57 12.13
C VAL A 288 7.33 -10.18 13.32
N HIS A 289 7.19 -8.89 13.55
CA HIS A 289 6.30 -8.39 14.58
C HIS A 289 4.86 -8.27 14.10
N ALA A 290 4.63 -7.66 12.94
CA ALA A 290 3.27 -7.49 12.42
C ALA A 290 3.19 -7.54 10.90
N VAL A 291 2.09 -8.09 10.39
CA VAL A 291 1.72 -8.04 8.96
C VAL A 291 0.36 -7.36 8.84
N ILE A 292 0.29 -6.26 8.09
CA ILE A 292 -0.87 -5.35 8.01
C ILE A 292 -1.28 -5.14 6.55
N GLY A 293 -2.58 -5.19 6.30
CA GLY A 293 -3.16 -4.89 4.99
C GLY A 293 -4.01 -6.04 4.45
N GLY A 294 -4.29 -6.00 3.16
CA GLY A 294 -4.95 -7.06 2.39
C GLY A 294 -3.99 -8.17 1.97
N PHE A 295 -4.46 -9.41 2.09
CA PHE A 295 -3.71 -10.62 1.76
C PHE A 295 -4.20 -11.31 0.48
N HIS A 296 -5.26 -10.79 -0.15
CA HIS A 296 -5.93 -11.34 -1.34
C HIS A 296 -6.36 -12.82 -1.23
N LEU A 297 -6.83 -13.21 -0.04
CA LEU A 297 -7.26 -14.58 0.28
C LEU A 297 -8.79 -14.70 0.16
N VAL A 298 -9.25 -14.57 -1.08
CA VAL A 298 -10.67 -14.54 -1.45
C VAL A 298 -11.03 -15.62 -2.46
N PRO A 299 -12.34 -15.95 -2.65
CA PRO A 299 -12.77 -16.85 -3.70
C PRO A 299 -12.18 -16.46 -5.08
N PRO A 300 -11.84 -17.44 -5.94
CA PRO A 300 -12.20 -18.86 -5.85
C PRO A 300 -11.22 -19.72 -5.03
N LEU A 301 -10.29 -19.13 -4.29
CA LEU A 301 -9.44 -19.88 -3.35
C LEU A 301 -10.31 -20.57 -2.29
N SER A 302 -9.94 -21.79 -1.94
CA SER A 302 -10.71 -22.65 -1.04
C SER A 302 -10.26 -22.51 0.41
N ASP A 303 -11.10 -22.96 1.34
CA ASP A 303 -10.73 -23.08 2.76
C ASP A 303 -9.49 -23.95 2.99
N VAL A 304 -9.20 -24.91 2.10
CA VAL A 304 -7.96 -25.71 2.18
C VAL A 304 -6.76 -24.80 1.93
N TYR A 305 -6.79 -24.02 0.86
CA TYR A 305 -5.74 -23.05 0.55
C TYR A 305 -5.57 -22.00 1.66
N PHE A 306 -6.68 -21.51 2.24
CA PHE A 306 -6.64 -20.61 3.39
C PHE A 306 -5.93 -21.24 4.59
N ARG A 307 -6.21 -22.51 4.91
CA ARG A 307 -5.53 -23.24 6.00
C ARG A 307 -4.05 -23.51 5.73
N ASP A 308 -3.68 -23.72 4.48
CA ASP A 308 -2.26 -23.85 4.10
C ASP A 308 -1.51 -22.53 4.40
N VAL A 309 -2.12 -21.39 4.08
CA VAL A 309 -1.57 -20.06 4.41
C VAL A 309 -1.51 -19.84 5.92
N VAL A 310 -2.56 -20.23 6.67
CA VAL A 310 -2.53 -20.18 8.15
C VAL A 310 -1.43 -21.07 8.73
N THR A 311 -1.19 -22.24 8.16
CA THR A 311 -0.12 -23.15 8.59
C THR A 311 1.25 -22.52 8.38
N ALA A 312 1.48 -21.91 7.22
CA ALA A 312 2.72 -21.18 6.97
C ALA A 312 2.87 -19.94 7.87
N PHE A 313 1.78 -19.27 8.26
CA PHE A 313 1.83 -18.22 9.28
C PHE A 313 2.18 -18.76 10.67
N LYS A 314 1.74 -19.97 11.04
CA LYS A 314 2.17 -20.61 12.30
C LYS A 314 3.67 -20.89 12.30
N GLU A 315 4.23 -21.31 11.17
CA GLU A 315 5.67 -21.53 11.03
C GLU A 315 6.48 -20.23 11.03
N LEU A 316 5.94 -19.18 10.41
CA LEU A 316 6.55 -17.85 10.41
C LEU A 316 6.49 -17.17 11.80
N ASP A 317 5.46 -17.51 12.58
CA ASP A 317 5.18 -17.06 13.95
C ASP A 317 5.24 -15.52 14.15
N PRO A 318 4.50 -14.72 13.34
CA PRO A 318 4.44 -13.28 13.59
C PRO A 318 3.73 -12.97 14.92
N ASP A 319 4.12 -11.89 15.61
CA ASP A 319 3.43 -11.50 16.86
C ASP A 319 1.96 -11.11 16.57
N PHE A 320 1.71 -10.39 15.46
CA PHE A 320 0.37 -9.94 15.06
C PHE A 320 0.08 -10.07 13.56
N LEU A 321 -1.16 -10.44 13.26
CA LEU A 321 -1.75 -10.46 11.93
C LEU A 321 -2.95 -9.51 11.89
N LEU A 322 -2.89 -8.52 11.01
CA LEU A 322 -3.87 -7.44 10.89
C LEU A 322 -4.46 -7.40 9.47
N PRO A 323 -5.16 -8.47 9.05
CA PRO A 323 -5.83 -8.51 7.76
C PRO A 323 -6.90 -7.41 7.65
N GLY A 324 -6.91 -6.73 6.52
CA GLY A 324 -7.95 -5.79 6.08
C GLY A 324 -8.23 -5.94 4.59
N HIS A 325 -9.00 -5.00 4.03
CA HIS A 325 -9.23 -4.84 2.60
C HIS A 325 -9.62 -6.17 1.89
N CYS A 326 -8.75 -6.67 1.00
CA CYS A 326 -9.00 -7.83 0.15
C CYS A 326 -8.71 -9.18 0.82
N SER A 327 -8.49 -9.22 2.15
CA SER A 327 -8.21 -10.48 2.87
C SER A 327 -9.39 -11.45 2.92
N GLY A 328 -10.63 -10.96 2.84
CA GLY A 328 -11.84 -11.78 2.84
C GLY A 328 -12.28 -12.32 4.21
N ASP A 329 -13.59 -12.36 4.45
CA ASP A 329 -14.16 -12.79 5.74
C ASP A 329 -13.92 -14.28 6.04
N ALA A 330 -13.98 -15.15 5.02
CA ALA A 330 -13.77 -16.59 5.18
C ALA A 330 -12.35 -16.90 5.69
N PHE A 331 -11.32 -16.29 5.09
CA PHE A 331 -9.96 -16.41 5.57
C PHE A 331 -9.80 -15.77 6.96
N TYR A 332 -10.37 -14.58 7.18
CA TYR A 332 -10.33 -13.91 8.49
C TYR A 332 -10.86 -14.80 9.61
N ASP A 333 -11.99 -15.47 9.39
CA ASP A 333 -12.63 -16.34 10.37
C ASP A 333 -11.79 -17.60 10.66
N ILE A 334 -11.21 -18.22 9.64
CA ILE A 334 -10.29 -19.35 9.80
C ILE A 334 -9.06 -18.90 10.60
N LEU A 335 -8.43 -17.80 10.20
CA LEU A 335 -7.25 -17.25 10.86
C LEU A 335 -7.53 -16.93 12.33
N ARG A 336 -8.67 -16.30 12.63
CA ARG A 336 -9.08 -15.96 14.01
C ARG A 336 -9.37 -17.20 14.86
N ARG A 337 -9.93 -18.27 14.28
CA ARG A 337 -10.16 -19.53 15.01
C ARG A 337 -8.86 -20.25 15.33
N GLU A 338 -7.90 -20.22 14.43
CA GLU A 338 -6.65 -20.98 14.57
C GLU A 338 -5.53 -20.22 15.28
N LEU A 339 -5.53 -18.88 15.22
CA LEU A 339 -4.53 -17.99 15.83
C LEU A 339 -5.18 -16.85 16.64
N PRO A 340 -6.09 -17.12 17.59
CA PRO A 340 -6.95 -16.11 18.22
C PRO A 340 -6.18 -15.01 18.96
N SER A 341 -4.99 -15.29 19.50
CA SER A 341 -4.16 -14.32 20.23
C SER A 341 -3.33 -13.41 19.33
N LYS A 342 -3.18 -13.75 18.04
CA LYS A 342 -2.35 -13.00 17.08
C LYS A 342 -3.17 -12.13 16.13
N VAL A 343 -4.47 -12.41 15.97
CA VAL A 343 -5.32 -11.69 15.01
C VAL A 343 -5.93 -10.45 15.63
N VAL A 344 -5.72 -9.29 14.98
CA VAL A 344 -6.34 -8.03 15.37
C VAL A 344 -7.15 -7.47 14.20
N ARG A 345 -8.41 -7.10 14.46
CA ARG A 345 -9.30 -6.56 13.42
C ARG A 345 -8.85 -5.20 12.91
N SER A 346 -8.55 -5.10 11.62
CA SER A 346 -8.44 -3.84 10.86
C SER A 346 -9.81 -3.22 10.60
N ALA A 347 -9.85 -1.90 10.55
CA ALA A 347 -10.99 -1.08 10.14
C ALA A 347 -10.54 0.37 9.97
N VAL A 348 -11.28 1.13 9.16
CA VAL A 348 -11.09 2.58 8.98
C VAL A 348 -10.96 3.30 10.33
N GLY A 349 -9.95 4.16 10.44
CA GLY A 349 -9.64 4.95 11.63
C GLY A 349 -8.85 4.21 12.71
N THR A 350 -8.66 2.90 12.60
CA THR A 350 -7.84 2.13 13.55
C THR A 350 -6.37 2.52 13.44
N ARG A 351 -5.69 2.71 14.59
CA ARG A 351 -4.23 2.89 14.64
C ARG A 351 -3.56 1.83 15.49
N PHE A 352 -2.57 1.21 14.89
CA PHE A 352 -1.72 0.21 15.51
C PHE A 352 -0.41 0.88 15.88
N VAL A 353 -0.09 0.92 17.18
CA VAL A 353 1.11 1.56 17.71
C VAL A 353 2.06 0.49 18.25
N PHE A 354 3.25 0.45 17.67
CA PHE A 354 4.36 -0.43 17.98
C PHE A 354 5.52 0.39 18.55
N GLY A 355 6.20 -0.14 19.57
CA GLY A 355 7.27 0.58 20.27
C GLY A 355 6.73 1.55 21.33
N ALA A 356 7.37 1.54 22.50
CA ALA A 356 7.12 2.43 23.63
C ALA A 356 8.41 2.58 24.43
#